data_AF-A0A6M1ZE71-F1
#
_entry.id   AF-A0A6M1ZE71-F1
#
_cell.length_a   1.000
_cell.length_b   1.000
_cell.length_c   1.000
_cell.angle_alpha   90.00
_cell.angle_beta   90.00
_cell.angle_gamma   90.00
#
_symmetry.space_group_name_H-M   'P 1'
#
loop_
_entity.id
_entity.type
_entity.pdbx_description
1 polymer ?
#
loop_
_entity_poly.entity_id
_entity_poly.type
_entity_poly.pdbx_seq_one_letter_code
_entity_poly.pdbx_strand_id
1 'polypeptide(L)'
;ISHLGMTECQIGPRGQYIGNRVPASLEMVDEHLAALKKMAALGFFGPVGIDAFFYRLSGKTLLHPIVEINPRRTMGWVALALRERHFKDQAITLSYHKTDQAGLLPPSKTQYQLTIS
;
A
#
# COMPACT_ATOMS: atom_id res chain seq x y z
N ILE A 1 -14.49 9.21 -6.95
CA ILE A 1 -13.02 9.33 -7.10
C ILE A 1 -12.47 7.92 -7.26
N SER A 2 -12.02 7.56 -8.47
CA SER A 2 -11.36 6.28 -8.76
C SER A 2 -9.85 6.48 -8.59
N HIS A 3 -9.30 6.03 -7.48
CA HIS A 3 -7.86 6.07 -7.25
C HIS A 3 -7.23 4.84 -7.88
N LEU A 4 -6.45 5.04 -8.95
CA LEU A 4 -5.57 4.02 -9.52
C LEU A 4 -4.14 4.37 -9.13
N GLY A 5 -3.44 3.43 -8.52
CA GLY A 5 -2.07 3.66 -8.10
C GLY A 5 -1.41 2.46 -7.47
N MET A 6 -0.13 2.66 -7.14
CA MET A 6 0.78 1.68 -6.59
C MET A 6 1.35 2.24 -5.30
N THR A 7 1.54 1.36 -4.32
CA THR A 7 2.30 1.65 -3.11
C THR A 7 3.25 0.52 -2.82
N GLU A 8 4.44 0.85 -2.34
CA GLU A 8 5.38 -0.12 -1.82
C GLU A 8 5.03 -0.39 -0.35
N CYS A 9 4.68 -1.64 -0.04
CA CYS A 9 4.53 -2.10 1.34
C CYS A 9 5.90 -2.08 2.02
N GLN A 10 6.06 -1.21 3.00
CA GLN A 10 7.30 -1.09 3.76
C GLN A 10 7.24 -2.06 4.94
N ILE A 11 8.26 -2.91 5.03
CA ILE A 11 8.40 -3.90 6.10
C ILE A 11 9.69 -3.68 6.88
N GLY A 12 9.65 -3.92 8.19
CA GLY A 12 10.82 -3.86 9.05
C GLY A 12 11.65 -5.15 9.03
N PRO A 13 12.77 -5.20 9.75
CA PRO A 13 13.71 -6.34 9.73
C PRO A 13 13.12 -7.68 10.18
N ARG A 14 11.98 -7.68 10.89
CA ARG A 14 11.29 -8.89 11.35
C ARG A 14 10.03 -9.18 10.53
N GLY A 15 9.88 -8.56 9.36
CA GLY A 15 8.70 -8.71 8.50
C GLY A 15 7.46 -7.97 9.00
N GLN A 16 7.58 -7.14 10.04
CA GLN A 16 6.45 -6.34 10.51
C GLN A 16 6.14 -5.22 9.51
N TYR A 17 4.86 -5.00 9.25
CA TYR A 17 4.41 -3.85 8.47
C TYR A 17 4.75 -2.54 9.21
N ILE A 18 5.42 -1.61 8.51
CA ILE A 18 5.81 -0.30 9.07
C ILE A 18 5.16 0.88 8.34
N GLY A 19 4.68 0.69 7.12
CA GLY A 19 4.08 1.78 6.35
C GLY A 19 3.86 1.47 4.86
N ASN A 20 3.44 2.50 4.12
CA ASN A 20 3.40 2.47 2.66
C ASN A 20 4.19 3.65 2.11
N ARG A 21 5.02 3.38 1.10
CA ARG A 21 5.62 4.42 0.28
C ARG A 21 4.83 4.54 -1.01
N VAL A 22 4.45 5.76 -1.37
CA VAL A 22 3.87 6.06 -2.68
C VAL A 22 4.99 6.60 -3.56
N PRO A 23 5.40 5.88 -4.62
CA PRO A 23 6.45 6.33 -5.52
C PRO A 23 6.00 7.53 -6.37
N ALA A 24 6.96 8.25 -6.95
CA ALA A 24 6.66 9.39 -7.83
C ALA A 24 6.00 8.95 -9.14
N SER A 25 6.39 7.79 -9.68
CA SER A 25 5.81 7.18 -10.88
C SER A 25 5.02 5.92 -10.55
N LEU A 26 4.04 5.62 -11.38
CA LEU A 26 3.26 4.39 -11.32
C LEU A 26 3.77 3.41 -12.37
N GLU A 27 4.03 2.17 -11.96
CA GLU A 27 4.23 1.05 -12.87
C GLU A 27 3.08 0.07 -12.63
N MET A 28 2.18 0.00 -13.61
CA MET A 28 1.08 -0.96 -13.57
C MET A 28 1.55 -2.29 -14.16
N VAL A 29 1.12 -3.37 -13.51
CA VAL A 29 1.38 -4.73 -13.96
C VAL A 29 0.17 -5.19 -14.77
N ASP A 30 0.38 -5.67 -16.00
CA ASP A 30 -0.71 -6.03 -16.92
C ASP A 30 -1.65 -7.09 -16.33
N GLU A 31 -1.09 -8.03 -15.57
CA GLU A 31 -1.85 -9.06 -14.84
C GLU A 31 -2.83 -8.45 -13.83
N HIS A 32 -2.50 -7.33 -13.19
CA HIS A 32 -3.41 -6.63 -12.27
C HIS A 32 -4.63 -6.13 -13.03
N LEU A 33 -4.42 -5.48 -14.18
CA LEU A 33 -5.51 -4.97 -14.99
C LEU A 33 -6.40 -6.09 -15.53
N ALA A 34 -5.81 -7.22 -15.94
CA ALA A 34 -6.55 -8.41 -16.36
C ALA A 34 -7.41 -8.97 -15.23
N ALA A 35 -6.88 -9.06 -14.01
CA ALA A 35 -7.64 -9.51 -12.83
C ALA A 35 -8.81 -8.58 -12.51
N LEU A 36 -8.58 -7.26 -12.52
CA LEU A 36 -9.63 -6.26 -12.27
C LEU A 36 -10.75 -6.33 -13.31
N LYS A 37 -10.41 -6.48 -14.60
CA LYS A 37 -11.40 -6.66 -15.68
C LYS A 37 -12.23 -7.92 -15.46
N LYS A 38 -11.61 -9.03 -15.06
CA LYS A 38 -12.31 -10.28 -14.74
C LYS A 38 -13.25 -10.13 -13.54
N MET A 39 -12.81 -9.46 -12.47
CA MET A 39 -13.65 -9.17 -11.30
C MET A 39 -14.88 -8.33 -11.69
N ALA A 40 -14.68 -7.29 -12.51
CA ALA A 40 -15.77 -6.46 -13.00
C ALA A 40 -16.76 -7.26 -13.87
N ALA A 41 -16.27 -8.16 -14.75
CA ALA A 41 -17.10 -9.04 -15.55
C ALA A 41 -17.93 -10.03 -14.71
N LEU A 42 -17.45 -10.39 -13.51
CA LEU A 42 -18.18 -11.20 -12.53
C LEU A 42 -19.13 -10.38 -11.64
N GLY A 43 -19.27 -9.07 -11.91
CA GLY A 43 -20.18 -8.18 -11.19
C GLY A 43 -19.63 -7.53 -9.93
N PHE A 44 -18.31 -7.67 -9.65
CA PHE A 44 -17.71 -6.96 -8.52
C PHE A 44 -17.61 -5.46 -8.80
N PHE A 45 -18.08 -4.65 -7.84
CA PHE A 45 -17.95 -3.19 -7.88
C PHE A 45 -17.42 -2.68 -6.54
N GLY A 46 -16.26 -2.01 -6.56
CA GLY A 46 -15.64 -1.47 -5.35
C GLY A 46 -14.13 -1.29 -5.48
N PRO A 47 -13.47 -0.81 -4.42
CA PRO A 47 -12.02 -0.73 -4.36
C PRO A 47 -11.41 -2.14 -4.30
N VAL A 48 -10.29 -2.32 -5.00
CA VAL A 48 -9.49 -3.55 -4.98
C VAL A 48 -8.03 -3.20 -4.77
N GLY A 49 -7.42 -3.76 -3.74
CA GLY A 49 -5.96 -3.85 -3.61
C GLY A 49 -5.47 -5.17 -4.18
N ILE A 50 -4.36 -5.16 -4.89
CA ILE A 50 -3.68 -6.36 -5.37
C ILE A 50 -2.25 -6.31 -4.85
N ASP A 51 -1.87 -7.33 -4.08
CA ASP A 51 -0.52 -7.44 -3.52
C ASP A 51 0.38 -8.22 -4.48
N ALA A 52 1.58 -7.71 -4.68
CA ALA A 52 2.64 -8.29 -5.50
C ALA A 52 3.96 -8.18 -4.75
N PHE A 53 4.93 -9.04 -5.07
CA PHE A 53 6.29 -8.90 -4.54
C PHE A 53 7.34 -9.19 -5.59
N PHE A 54 8.51 -8.56 -5.41
CA PHE A 54 9.72 -8.96 -6.08
C PHE A 54 10.45 -10.01 -5.26
N TYR A 55 10.97 -11.04 -5.91
CA TYR A 55 11.78 -12.07 -5.28
C TYR A 55 13.06 -12.31 -6.09
N ARG A 56 14.04 -12.94 -5.45
CA ARG A 56 15.31 -13.29 -6.10
C ARG A 56 15.38 -14.78 -6.36
N LEU A 57 15.64 -15.15 -7.60
CA LEU A 57 15.86 -16.54 -8.00
C LEU A 57 17.08 -16.58 -8.92
N SER A 58 18.09 -17.37 -8.55
CA SER A 58 19.33 -17.53 -9.32
C SER A 58 19.97 -16.20 -9.73
N GLY A 59 20.04 -15.25 -8.79
CA GLY A 59 20.62 -13.92 -9.01
C GLY A 59 19.73 -12.93 -9.79
N LYS A 60 18.58 -13.34 -10.31
CA LYS A 60 17.63 -12.49 -11.02
C LYS A 60 16.53 -12.00 -10.09
N THR A 61 16.15 -10.73 -10.22
CA THR A 61 14.93 -10.21 -9.59
C THR A 61 13.75 -10.53 -10.50
N LEU A 62 12.75 -11.20 -9.96
CA LEU A 62 11.53 -11.59 -10.65
C LEU A 62 10.33 -11.02 -9.90
N LEU A 63 9.25 -10.73 -10.63
CA LEU A 63 7.98 -10.28 -10.07
C LEU A 63 7.05 -11.48 -9.89
N HIS A 64 6.44 -11.62 -8.71
CA HIS A 64 5.25 -12.43 -8.51
C HIS A 64 4.03 -11.50 -8.58
N PRO A 65 3.30 -11.46 -9.71
CA PRO A 65 2.42 -10.35 -10.01
C PRO A 65 1.15 -10.31 -9.14
N ILE A 66 0.60 -11.45 -8.73
CA ILE A 66 -0.61 -11.49 -7.88
C ILE A 66 -0.39 -12.49 -6.77
N VAL A 67 -0.39 -12.02 -5.52
CA VAL A 67 -0.21 -12.82 -4.31
C VAL A 67 -1.52 -12.88 -3.54
N GLU A 68 -2.16 -11.73 -3.37
CA GLU A 68 -3.42 -11.58 -2.66
C GLU A 68 -4.29 -10.52 -3.37
N ILE A 69 -5.61 -10.73 -3.35
CA ILE A 69 -6.60 -9.76 -3.83
C ILE A 69 -7.46 -9.33 -2.64
N ASN A 70 -7.47 -8.03 -2.38
CA ASN A 70 -8.15 -7.39 -1.27
C ASN A 70 -9.32 -6.55 -1.79
N PRO A 71 -10.57 -7.05 -1.86
CA PRO A 71 -11.74 -6.33 -2.36
C PRO A 71 -12.27 -5.28 -1.35
N ARG A 72 -11.39 -4.42 -0.86
CA ARG A 72 -11.64 -3.38 0.14
C ARG A 72 -10.62 -2.26 0.00
N ARG A 73 -10.84 -1.15 0.68
CA ARG A 73 -9.79 -0.12 0.85
C ARG A 73 -8.67 -0.69 1.72
N THR A 74 -7.43 -0.57 1.25
CA THR A 74 -6.21 -1.00 1.97
C THR A 74 -5.45 0.22 2.51
N MET A 75 -4.39 -0.01 3.28
CA MET A 75 -3.52 1.09 3.72
C MET A 75 -2.84 1.81 2.56
N GLY A 76 -2.54 1.10 1.47
CA GLY A 76 -2.06 1.71 0.23
C GLY A 76 -3.05 2.71 -0.36
N TRP A 77 -4.36 2.43 -0.27
CA TRP A 77 -5.40 3.38 -0.69
C TRP A 77 -5.36 4.68 0.11
N VAL A 78 -5.14 4.60 1.44
CA VAL A 78 -5.02 5.79 2.30
C VAL A 78 -3.81 6.63 1.90
N ALA A 79 -2.66 6.00 1.68
CA ALA A 79 -1.44 6.69 1.25
C ALA A 79 -1.63 7.36 -0.12
N LEU A 80 -2.27 6.67 -1.09
CA LEU A 80 -2.60 7.24 -2.40
C LEU A 80 -3.53 8.45 -2.29
N ALA A 81 -4.59 8.35 -1.49
CA ALA A 81 -5.53 9.44 -1.28
C ALA A 81 -4.88 10.66 -0.61
N LEU A 82 -3.96 10.45 0.34
CA LEU A 82 -3.18 11.52 0.96
C LEU A 82 -2.26 12.22 -0.05
N ARG A 83 -1.54 11.46 -0.88
CA ARG A 83 -0.68 12.02 -1.93
C ARG A 83 -1.49 12.87 -2.89
N GLU A 84 -2.60 12.33 -3.41
CA GLU A 84 -3.45 13.02 -4.38
C GLU A 84 -4.04 14.32 -3.82
N ARG A 85 -4.41 14.34 -2.53
CA ARG A 85 -5.05 15.50 -1.90
C ARG A 85 -4.07 16.57 -1.43
N HIS A 86 -2.87 16.20 -0.98
CA HIS A 86 -1.99 17.11 -0.24
C HIS A 86 -0.55 17.17 -0.74
N PHE A 87 -0.06 16.16 -1.47
CA PHE A 87 1.34 16.02 -1.85
C PHE A 87 1.47 15.62 -3.32
N LYS A 88 0.72 16.33 -4.17
CA LYS A 88 0.61 15.99 -5.60
C LYS A 88 2.00 15.95 -6.24
N ASP A 89 2.22 14.91 -7.04
CA ASP A 89 3.48 14.64 -7.77
C ASP A 89 4.72 14.44 -6.87
N GLN A 90 4.54 14.31 -5.56
CA GLN A 90 5.62 14.00 -4.62
C GLN A 90 5.56 12.53 -4.20
N ALA A 91 6.73 11.94 -4.03
CA ALA A 91 6.82 10.68 -3.30
C ALA A 91 6.54 10.95 -1.83
N ILE A 92 5.70 10.13 -1.19
CA ILE A 92 5.43 10.23 0.24
C ILE A 92 5.56 8.86 0.89
N THR A 93 5.95 8.85 2.15
CA THR A 93 5.93 7.65 3.00
C THR A 93 4.97 7.86 4.15
N LEU A 94 3.98 6.99 4.27
CA LEU A 94 3.06 6.92 5.40
C LEU A 94 3.54 5.82 6.36
N SER A 95 4.12 6.20 7.50
CA SER A 95 4.73 5.25 8.44
C SER A 95 4.10 5.29 9.83
N TYR A 96 4.12 4.14 10.50
CA TYR A 96 3.69 3.95 11.88
C TYR A 96 4.90 3.63 12.76
N HIS A 97 5.13 4.46 13.77
CA HIS A 97 6.20 4.23 14.74
C HIS A 97 5.62 4.19 16.14
N LYS A 98 6.11 3.27 16.97
CA LYS A 98 5.80 3.28 18.40
C LYS A 98 6.32 4.59 18.99
N THR A 99 5.48 5.25 19.77
CA THR A 99 5.83 6.50 20.45
C THR A 99 5.60 6.37 21.95
N ASP A 100 6.48 7.00 22.73
CA ASP A 100 6.32 7.17 24.17
C ASP A 100 5.53 8.46 24.50
N GLN A 101 5.21 9.27 23.48
CA GLN A 101 4.37 10.45 23.64
C GLN A 101 2.91 10.05 23.83
N ALA A 102 2.30 10.56 24.90
CA ALA A 102 0.88 10.37 25.21
C ALA A 102 -0.02 10.80 24.03
N GLY A 103 -0.45 9.83 23.22
CA GLY A 103 -1.50 9.98 22.23
C GLY A 103 -2.89 10.09 22.86
N LEU A 104 -3.90 10.33 22.02
CA LEU A 104 -5.30 10.50 22.43
C LEU A 104 -6.00 9.19 22.85
N LEU A 105 -5.32 8.04 22.69
CA LEU A 105 -5.83 6.74 23.11
C LEU A 105 -5.45 6.46 24.57
N PRO A 106 -6.29 5.72 25.33
CA PRO A 106 -6.03 5.39 26.73
C PRO A 106 -4.60 4.83 26.94
N PRO A 107 -3.91 5.25 28.01
CA PRO A 107 -2.48 4.96 28.24
C PRO A 107 -2.15 3.46 28.43
N SER A 108 -3.14 2.58 28.47
CA SER A 108 -2.95 1.12 28.56
C SER A 108 -2.62 0.44 27.22
N LYS A 109 -2.56 1.19 26.11
CA LYS A 109 -2.26 0.64 24.78
C LYS A 109 -0.95 1.21 24.25
N THR A 110 -0.17 0.35 23.58
CA THR A 110 0.99 0.82 22.79
C THR A 110 0.54 1.91 21.84
N GLN A 111 1.17 3.08 21.94
CA GLN A 111 0.80 4.24 21.13
C GLN A 111 1.65 4.27 19.87
N TYR A 112 1.02 4.66 18.77
CA TYR A 112 1.65 4.77 17.46
C TYR A 112 1.47 6.19 16.94
N GLN A 113 2.56 6.75 16.42
CA GLN A 113 2.56 8.02 15.71
C GLN A 113 2.56 7.76 14.21
N LEU A 114 1.71 8.50 13.50
CA LEU A 114 1.69 8.54 12.04
C LEU A 114 2.65 9.63 11.57
N THR A 115 3.59 9.27 10.70
CA THR A 115 4.51 10.22 10.07
C THR A 115 4.31 10.20 8.57
N ILE A 116 4.30 11.40 7.97
CA ILE A 116 4.34 11.60 6.52
C ILE A 116 5.68 12.29 6.22
N SER A 117 6.48 11.69 5.35
CA SER A 117 7.80 12.18 4.93
C SER A 117 7.97 12.02 3.44
#